data_AF-W2H122-F1
#
_entry.id   AF-W2H122-F1
#
_cell.length_a   1.000
_cell.length_b   1.000
_cell.length_c   1.000
_cell.angle_alpha   90.00
_cell.angle_beta   90.00
_cell.angle_gamma   90.00
#
_symmetry.space_group_name_H-M   'P 1'
#
loop_
_entity.id
_entity.type
_entity.pdbx_description
1 polymer ?
#
loop_
_entity_poly.entity_id
_entity_poly.type
_entity_poly.pdbx_seq_one_letter_code
_entity_poly.pdbx_strand_id
1 'polypeptide(L)'
;MAVINPGNPTGQCLSADAIKEIIKFCKEENILILADEVYQENVYAEGKKFFSFKKVLRDMGKEYDDVELISFHSTSKGFTGECGRRGGYMELVNIDEGAKDQFYKLMSVNLCSNIEGQLMVGMMTNPPQSGDASYQRYIEQRDGTLHSLKRRAIKLVKAFNNLEGVTCNETEGALYTFPSISLPAKAVEAAKEAGMAPDAFYCMQMLDETGIVVVPGSGFGQKAGTWHFRSTILPPEEAVDEVIEKTAKFHAKFMDKYRENIARTA
;
A
#
# COMPACT_ATOMS: atom_id res chain seq x y z
N MET A 1 -17.24 -6.46 -3.39
CA MET A 1 -15.82 -6.76 -3.62
C MET A 1 -15.00 -5.54 -3.20
N ALA A 2 -14.04 -5.72 -2.30
CA ALA A 2 -13.12 -4.65 -1.93
C ALA A 2 -11.87 -4.70 -2.83
N VAL A 3 -11.50 -3.55 -3.40
CA VAL A 3 -10.32 -3.39 -4.24
C VAL A 3 -9.49 -2.25 -3.71
N ILE A 4 -8.20 -2.51 -3.47
CA ILE A 4 -7.25 -1.53 -2.96
C ILE A 4 -6.33 -1.12 -4.10
N ASN A 5 -6.41 0.14 -4.55
CA ASN A 5 -5.67 0.63 -5.70
C ASN A 5 -5.28 2.12 -5.55
N PRO A 6 -3.98 2.47 -5.52
CA PRO A 6 -2.81 1.59 -5.45
C PRO A 6 -2.80 0.69 -4.20
N GLY A 7 -2.25 -0.52 -4.33
CA GLY A 7 -2.37 -1.58 -3.34
C GLY A 7 -1.49 -1.42 -2.09
N ASN A 8 -2.01 -1.90 -0.97
CA ASN A 8 -1.30 -2.08 0.30
C ASN A 8 -1.56 -3.51 0.78
N PRO A 9 -0.52 -4.34 1.03
CA PRO A 9 0.89 -3.98 1.20
C PRO A 9 1.73 -3.98 -0.09
N THR A 10 1.15 -4.38 -1.21
CA THR A 10 1.87 -4.83 -2.41
C THR A 10 2.34 -3.74 -3.38
N GLY A 11 1.83 -2.51 -3.27
CA GLY A 11 2.32 -1.35 -4.04
C GLY A 11 1.99 -1.35 -5.54
N GLN A 12 1.12 -2.25 -6.03
CA GLN A 12 0.68 -2.32 -7.43
C GLN A 12 -0.31 -1.19 -7.77
N CYS A 13 -0.34 -0.80 -9.04
CA CYS A 13 -1.28 0.16 -9.61
C CYS A 13 -2.01 -0.48 -10.80
N LEU A 14 -3.32 -0.69 -10.65
CA LEU A 14 -4.16 -1.33 -11.65
C LEU A 14 -4.25 -0.49 -12.94
N SER A 15 -4.20 -1.18 -14.08
CA SER A 15 -4.51 -0.55 -15.37
C SER A 15 -6.01 -0.28 -15.50
N ALA A 16 -6.38 0.66 -16.37
CA ALA A 16 -7.78 0.92 -16.68
C ALA A 16 -8.51 -0.36 -17.17
N ASP A 17 -7.84 -1.21 -17.95
CA ASP A 17 -8.45 -2.45 -18.43
C ASP A 17 -8.68 -3.47 -17.32
N ALA A 18 -7.76 -3.60 -16.36
CA ALA A 18 -7.98 -4.45 -15.18
C ALA A 18 -9.18 -3.96 -14.34
N ILE A 19 -9.34 -2.63 -14.21
CA ILE A 19 -10.49 -2.04 -13.52
C ILE A 19 -11.78 -2.33 -14.30
N LYS A 20 -11.78 -2.25 -15.64
CA LYS A 20 -12.95 -2.61 -16.46
C LYS A 20 -13.37 -4.06 -16.26
N GLU A 21 -12.42 -5.00 -16.27
CA GLU A 21 -12.71 -6.42 -16.08
C GLU A 21 -13.30 -6.69 -14.68
N ILE A 22 -12.80 -6.00 -13.66
CA ILE A 22 -13.38 -6.02 -12.32
C ILE A 22 -14.83 -5.51 -12.33
N ILE A 23 -15.10 -4.37 -12.97
CA ILE A 23 -16.44 -3.78 -13.02
C ILE A 23 -17.42 -4.71 -13.73
N LYS A 24 -17.00 -5.34 -14.84
CA LYS A 24 -17.79 -6.35 -15.55
C LYS A 24 -18.15 -7.52 -14.65
N PHE A 25 -17.16 -8.10 -13.98
CA PHE A 25 -17.38 -9.20 -13.04
C PHE A 25 -18.36 -8.81 -11.92
N CYS A 26 -18.18 -7.64 -11.32
CA CYS A 26 -19.08 -7.16 -10.26
C CYS A 26 -20.50 -6.89 -10.75
N LYS A 27 -20.68 -6.43 -12.00
CA LYS A 27 -22.00 -6.30 -12.61
C LYS A 27 -22.66 -7.67 -12.81
N GLU A 28 -21.95 -8.61 -13.42
CA GLU A 28 -22.45 -9.96 -13.72
C GLU A 28 -22.87 -10.71 -12.44
N GLU A 29 -22.10 -10.55 -11.37
CA GLU A 29 -22.34 -11.22 -10.09
C GLU A 29 -23.19 -10.41 -9.10
N ASN A 30 -23.65 -9.21 -9.50
CA ASN A 30 -24.40 -8.28 -8.65
C ASN A 30 -23.69 -7.98 -7.30
N ILE A 31 -22.43 -7.55 -7.39
CA ILE A 31 -21.56 -7.29 -6.24
C ILE A 31 -21.24 -5.81 -6.13
N LEU A 32 -21.59 -5.18 -5.01
CA LEU A 32 -21.13 -3.84 -4.62
C LEU A 32 -19.60 -3.73 -4.64
N ILE A 33 -19.06 -2.70 -5.32
CA ILE A 33 -17.63 -2.40 -5.35
C ILE A 33 -17.26 -1.44 -4.21
N LEU A 34 -16.25 -1.78 -3.43
CA LEU A 34 -15.60 -0.90 -2.45
C LEU A 34 -14.19 -0.57 -2.96
N ALA A 35 -14.01 0.60 -3.56
CA ALA A 35 -12.75 1.05 -4.14
C ALA A 35 -11.96 1.89 -3.11
N ASP A 36 -10.98 1.27 -2.46
CA ASP A 36 -10.03 1.95 -1.57
C ASP A 36 -8.92 2.61 -2.40
N GLU A 37 -9.07 3.92 -2.60
CA GLU A 37 -8.24 4.75 -3.49
C GLU A 37 -7.41 5.77 -2.69
N VAL A 38 -7.08 5.46 -1.44
CA VAL A 38 -6.36 6.38 -0.53
C VAL A 38 -4.94 6.72 -1.00
N TYR A 39 -4.34 5.90 -1.87
CA TYR A 39 -2.98 6.12 -2.40
C TYR A 39 -2.96 6.73 -3.81
N GLN A 40 -4.07 7.28 -4.31
CA GLN A 40 -4.20 7.71 -5.71
C GLN A 40 -3.14 8.71 -6.21
N GLU A 41 -2.59 9.54 -5.32
CA GLU A 41 -1.52 10.50 -5.62
C GLU A 41 -0.10 9.88 -5.60
N ASN A 42 0.04 8.65 -5.09
CA ASN A 42 1.31 7.93 -5.00
C ASN A 42 1.43 6.91 -6.13
N VAL A 43 1.84 7.35 -7.32
CA VAL A 43 2.15 6.47 -8.46
C VAL A 43 3.55 6.80 -8.97
N TYR A 44 4.40 5.78 -9.08
CA TYR A 44 5.84 5.91 -9.32
C TYR A 44 6.30 5.22 -10.60
N ALA A 45 5.70 4.08 -10.94
CA ALA A 45 6.09 3.29 -12.10
C ALA A 45 5.97 4.11 -13.40
N GLU A 46 6.97 3.97 -14.27
CA GLU A 46 7.01 4.72 -15.51
C GLU A 46 5.84 4.34 -16.44
N GLY A 47 5.20 5.35 -17.04
CA GLY A 47 4.03 5.14 -17.91
C GLY A 47 2.73 4.72 -17.20
N LYS A 48 2.77 4.42 -15.90
CA LYS A 48 1.57 4.16 -15.09
C LYS A 48 0.95 5.47 -14.61
N LYS A 49 -0.38 5.47 -14.50
CA LYS A 49 -1.15 6.55 -13.88
C LYS A 49 -2.33 5.94 -13.13
N PHE A 50 -2.80 6.65 -12.11
CA PHE A 50 -3.99 6.26 -11.40
C PHE A 50 -5.24 6.48 -12.29
N PHE A 51 -6.17 5.54 -12.18
CA PHE A 51 -7.51 5.65 -12.75
C PHE A 51 -8.51 5.36 -11.63
N SER A 52 -9.43 6.28 -11.37
CA SER A 52 -10.48 6.00 -10.40
C SER A 52 -11.49 5.01 -10.97
N PHE A 53 -12.01 4.14 -10.11
CA PHE A 53 -13.11 3.25 -10.42
C PHE A 53 -14.29 4.00 -10.99
N LYS A 54 -14.63 5.16 -10.40
CA LYS A 54 -15.72 6.01 -10.89
C LYS A 54 -15.47 6.51 -12.31
N LYS A 55 -14.25 6.94 -12.66
CA LYS A 55 -13.94 7.37 -14.02
C LYS A 55 -14.15 6.21 -15.00
N VAL A 56 -13.55 5.06 -14.71
CA VAL A 56 -13.63 3.89 -15.59
C VAL A 56 -15.08 3.43 -15.74
N LEU A 57 -15.83 3.37 -14.65
CA LEU A 57 -17.26 3.03 -14.65
C LEU A 57 -18.06 3.95 -15.57
N ARG A 58 -17.86 5.27 -15.49
CA ARG A 58 -18.56 6.23 -16.36
C ARG A 58 -18.11 6.14 -17.82
N ASP A 59 -16.84 5.86 -18.06
CA ASP A 59 -16.31 5.66 -19.42
C ASP A 59 -16.87 4.37 -20.08
N MET A 60 -17.35 3.39 -19.31
CA MET A 60 -17.95 2.15 -19.82
C MET A 60 -19.39 2.32 -20.35
N GLY A 61 -20.01 3.48 -20.11
CA GLY A 61 -21.31 3.83 -20.67
C GLY A 61 -22.53 3.34 -19.88
N LYS A 62 -23.72 3.68 -20.38
CA LYS A 62 -25.00 3.56 -19.66
C LYS A 62 -25.37 2.14 -19.25
N GLU A 63 -24.82 1.12 -19.91
CA GLU A 63 -25.03 -0.27 -19.55
C GLU A 63 -24.56 -0.58 -18.12
N TYR A 64 -23.63 0.21 -17.56
CA TYR A 64 -23.07 0.02 -16.22
C TYR A 64 -23.59 1.04 -15.20
N ASP A 65 -24.61 1.84 -15.53
CA ASP A 65 -25.17 2.86 -14.63
C ASP A 65 -25.94 2.27 -13.43
N ASP A 66 -26.12 0.95 -13.39
CA ASP A 66 -26.69 0.17 -12.28
C ASP A 66 -25.62 -0.42 -11.33
N VAL A 67 -24.32 -0.33 -11.68
CA VAL A 67 -23.26 -0.88 -10.83
C VAL A 67 -23.09 -0.02 -9.59
N GLU A 68 -23.29 -0.63 -8.43
CA GLU A 68 -23.07 -0.02 -7.12
C GLU A 68 -21.57 0.10 -6.81
N LEU A 69 -21.14 1.32 -6.47
CA LEU A 69 -19.74 1.64 -6.16
C LEU A 69 -19.65 2.60 -4.98
N ILE A 70 -18.73 2.31 -4.06
CA ILE A 70 -18.28 3.23 -3.02
C ILE A 70 -16.77 3.44 -3.17
N SER A 71 -16.36 4.66 -3.51
CA SER A 71 -14.95 5.06 -3.58
C SER A 71 -14.52 5.75 -2.29
N PHE A 72 -13.34 5.41 -1.76
CA PHE A 72 -12.79 5.99 -0.53
C PHE A 72 -11.54 6.81 -0.80
N HIS A 73 -11.40 7.94 -0.12
CA HIS A 73 -10.17 8.72 -0.13
C HIS A 73 -9.88 9.33 1.25
N SER A 74 -8.61 9.67 1.50
CA SER A 74 -8.14 10.09 2.82
C SER A 74 -7.01 11.11 2.74
N THR A 75 -6.99 12.05 3.68
CA THR A 75 -5.93 13.04 3.85
C THR A 75 -4.66 12.45 4.48
N SER A 76 -4.70 11.17 4.88
CA SER A 76 -3.63 10.55 5.67
C SER A 76 -2.42 10.08 4.85
N LYS A 77 -2.58 9.98 3.53
CA LYS A 77 -1.61 9.37 2.60
C LYS A 77 -1.23 10.41 1.53
N GLY A 78 -0.50 10.00 0.49
CA GLY A 78 -0.05 10.94 -0.53
C GLY A 78 1.11 11.81 -0.05
N PHE A 79 1.39 12.86 -0.81
CA PHE A 79 2.25 13.95 -0.39
C PHE A 79 1.57 14.85 0.67
N THR A 80 0.25 14.74 0.83
CA THR A 80 -0.50 15.41 1.89
C THR A 80 -0.12 14.84 3.27
N GLY A 81 -0.19 13.52 3.47
CA GLY A 81 0.44 12.83 4.59
C GLY A 81 -0.05 13.18 6.01
N GLU A 82 -1.20 13.84 6.16
CA GLU A 82 -1.69 14.40 7.43
C GLU A 82 -2.49 13.38 8.26
N CYS A 83 -1.88 12.24 8.60
CA CYS A 83 -2.57 11.11 9.23
C CYS A 83 -3.19 11.41 10.61
N GLY A 84 -2.64 12.37 11.35
CA GLY A 84 -3.15 12.82 12.65
C GLY A 84 -4.44 13.63 12.57
N ARG A 85 -4.74 14.25 11.42
CA ARG A 85 -5.94 15.08 11.21
C ARG A 85 -7.22 14.27 11.04
N ARG A 86 -7.09 12.96 10.78
CA ARG A 86 -8.21 12.02 10.63
C ARG A 86 -9.27 12.50 9.62
N GLY A 87 -8.83 13.01 8.47
CA GLY A 87 -9.68 13.43 7.36
C GLY A 87 -9.84 12.36 6.28
N GLY A 88 -11.03 12.29 5.70
CA GLY A 88 -11.35 11.42 4.57
C GLY A 88 -12.81 11.54 4.15
N TYR A 89 -13.13 10.97 3.00
CA TYR A 89 -14.50 10.91 2.50
C TYR A 89 -14.74 9.59 1.76
N MET A 90 -16.01 9.30 1.52
CA MET A 90 -16.43 8.28 0.58
C MET A 90 -17.45 8.87 -0.38
N GLU A 91 -17.48 8.37 -1.61
CA GLU A 91 -18.47 8.74 -2.61
C GLU A 91 -19.35 7.53 -2.92
N LEU A 92 -20.68 7.69 -2.74
CA LEU A 92 -21.68 6.66 -3.04
C LEU A 92 -22.18 6.86 -4.48
N VAL A 93 -22.04 5.84 -5.32
CA VAL A 93 -22.47 5.83 -6.72
C VAL A 93 -23.46 4.69 -6.94
N ASN A 94 -24.65 5.04 -7.45
CA ASN A 94 -25.74 4.12 -7.78
C ASN A 94 -26.27 3.25 -6.61
N ILE A 95 -25.89 3.58 -5.37
CA ILE A 95 -26.35 2.87 -4.18
C ILE A 95 -27.86 3.01 -4.00
N ASP A 96 -28.53 1.91 -3.63
CA ASP A 96 -29.95 1.90 -3.24
C ASP A 96 -30.28 2.98 -2.20
N GLU A 97 -31.45 3.62 -2.34
CA GLU A 97 -31.87 4.70 -1.44
C GLU A 97 -32.11 4.21 0.00
N GLY A 98 -32.68 3.01 0.16
CA GLY A 98 -32.86 2.41 1.49
C GLY A 98 -31.53 2.12 2.17
N ALA A 99 -30.52 1.70 1.41
CA ALA A 99 -29.15 1.55 1.91
C ALA A 99 -28.53 2.90 2.31
N LYS A 100 -28.71 3.97 1.51
CA LYS A 100 -28.26 5.32 1.86
C LYS A 100 -28.89 5.82 3.18
N ASP A 101 -30.16 5.55 3.39
CA ASP A 101 -30.84 5.87 4.66
C ASP A 101 -30.22 5.15 5.85
N GLN A 102 -29.87 3.86 5.70
CA GLN A 102 -29.16 3.12 6.74
C GLN A 102 -27.75 3.67 6.99
N PHE A 103 -27.03 4.06 5.92
CA PHE A 103 -25.75 4.75 6.06
C PHE A 103 -25.88 6.05 6.84
N TYR A 104 -26.84 6.90 6.49
CA TYR A 104 -27.08 8.16 7.18
C TYR A 104 -27.43 7.94 8.66
N LYS A 105 -28.34 6.99 8.94
CA LYS A 105 -28.70 6.60 10.30
C LYS A 105 -27.47 6.16 11.10
N LEU A 106 -26.63 5.29 10.55
CA LEU A 106 -25.40 4.82 11.20
C LEU A 106 -24.41 5.96 11.47
N MET A 107 -24.16 6.82 10.47
CA MET A 107 -23.19 7.90 10.58
C MET A 107 -23.63 8.97 11.58
N SER A 108 -24.95 9.24 11.69
CA SER A 108 -25.50 10.21 12.63
C SER A 108 -25.26 9.89 14.10
N VAL A 109 -25.02 8.61 14.44
CA VAL A 109 -24.71 8.16 15.82
C VAL A 109 -23.45 8.84 16.36
N ASN A 110 -22.50 9.20 15.49
CA ASN A 110 -21.25 9.86 15.85
C ASN A 110 -21.30 11.40 15.69
N LEU A 111 -22.48 11.99 15.50
CA LEU A 111 -22.72 13.40 15.17
C LEU A 111 -22.14 13.81 13.81
N CYS A 112 -20.81 13.98 13.74
CA CYS A 112 -20.05 14.28 12.52
C CYS A 112 -18.56 13.96 12.73
N SER A 113 -17.79 13.88 11.63
CA SER A 113 -16.34 13.80 11.73
C SER A 113 -15.74 15.12 12.24
N ASN A 114 -14.51 15.07 12.75
CA ASN A 114 -13.85 16.27 13.26
C ASN A 114 -13.69 17.36 12.17
N ILE A 115 -13.90 18.62 12.55
CA ILE A 115 -13.95 19.75 11.60
C ILE A 115 -12.59 19.99 10.93
N GLU A 116 -11.48 19.83 11.63
CA GLU A 116 -10.14 20.00 11.03
C GLU A 116 -9.89 19.00 9.89
N GLY A 117 -10.30 17.75 10.07
CA GLY A 117 -10.24 16.71 9.05
C GLY A 117 -11.14 17.04 7.85
N GLN A 118 -12.32 17.62 8.07
CA GLN A 118 -13.19 18.09 6.98
C GLN A 118 -12.58 19.25 6.20
N LEU A 119 -12.01 20.25 6.89
CA LEU A 119 -11.29 21.36 6.26
C LEU A 119 -10.09 20.85 5.45
N MET A 120 -9.37 19.85 5.97
CA MET A 120 -8.26 19.22 5.28
C MET A 120 -8.70 18.50 4.01
N VAL A 121 -9.84 17.80 4.05
CA VAL A 121 -10.44 17.21 2.84
C VAL A 121 -10.74 18.31 1.82
N GLY A 122 -11.35 19.42 2.25
CA GLY A 122 -11.66 20.56 1.38
C GLY A 122 -10.42 21.15 0.71
N MET A 123 -9.31 21.29 1.43
CA MET A 123 -8.03 21.76 0.86
C MET A 123 -7.39 20.72 -0.07
N MET A 124 -7.44 19.44 0.28
CA MET A 124 -6.89 18.35 -0.54
C MET A 124 -7.62 18.24 -1.89
N THR A 125 -8.95 18.41 -1.92
CA THR A 125 -9.75 18.33 -3.15
C THR A 125 -9.77 19.63 -3.94
N ASN A 126 -9.33 20.74 -3.34
CA ASN A 126 -9.25 22.05 -3.99
C ASN A 126 -7.85 22.66 -3.80
N PRO A 127 -6.80 22.01 -4.34
CA PRO A 127 -5.45 22.53 -4.22
C PRO A 127 -5.29 23.85 -5.01
N PRO A 128 -4.22 24.63 -4.75
CA PRO A 128 -3.90 25.81 -5.54
C PRO A 128 -3.91 25.51 -7.04
N GLN A 129 -4.45 26.43 -7.84
CA GLN A 129 -4.59 26.32 -9.29
C GLN A 129 -3.64 27.27 -10.01
N SER A 130 -3.44 27.03 -11.31
CA SER A 130 -2.62 27.92 -12.14
C SER A 130 -3.15 29.36 -12.08
N GLY A 131 -2.30 30.29 -11.64
CA GLY A 131 -2.66 31.69 -11.38
C GLY A 131 -2.70 32.07 -9.90
N ASP A 132 -2.82 31.10 -8.99
CA ASP A 132 -2.75 31.37 -7.56
C ASP A 132 -1.32 31.71 -7.13
N ALA A 133 -1.18 32.61 -6.16
CA ALA A 133 0.11 33.08 -5.66
C ALA A 133 1.00 31.94 -5.09
N SER A 134 0.38 30.88 -4.56
CA SER A 134 1.09 29.73 -3.97
C SER A 134 1.28 28.56 -4.95
N TYR A 135 0.72 28.62 -6.16
CA TYR A 135 0.68 27.49 -7.09
C TYR A 135 2.06 26.91 -7.40
N GLN A 136 3.01 27.76 -7.80
CA GLN A 136 4.34 27.29 -8.18
C GLN A 136 5.04 26.58 -7.02
N ARG A 137 4.98 27.17 -5.82
CA ARG A 137 5.55 26.56 -4.61
C ARG A 137 4.86 25.24 -4.26
N TYR A 138 3.54 25.17 -4.40
CA TYR A 138 2.78 23.95 -4.16
C TYR A 138 3.21 22.81 -5.10
N ILE A 139 3.32 23.08 -6.41
CA ILE A 139 3.74 22.08 -7.40
C ILE A 139 5.18 21.64 -7.13
N GLU A 140 6.10 22.56 -6.87
CA GLU A 140 7.49 22.25 -6.52
C GLU A 140 7.59 21.32 -5.31
N GLN A 141 6.85 21.60 -4.24
CA GLN A 141 6.84 20.79 -3.02
C GLN A 141 6.20 19.42 -3.23
N ARG A 142 5.05 19.38 -3.92
CA ARG A 142 4.35 18.15 -4.28
C ARG A 142 5.25 17.23 -5.09
N ASP A 143 5.78 17.74 -6.19
CA ASP A 143 6.59 16.97 -7.13
C ASP A 143 7.92 16.56 -6.49
N GLY A 144 8.55 17.44 -5.71
CA GLY A 144 9.74 17.11 -4.93
C GLY A 144 9.51 15.92 -3.98
N THR A 145 8.38 15.92 -3.26
CA THR A 145 8.00 14.83 -2.34
C THR A 145 7.74 13.51 -3.09
N LEU A 146 6.98 13.56 -4.18
CA LEU A 146 6.66 12.37 -4.98
C LEU A 146 7.92 11.79 -5.66
N HIS A 147 8.80 12.64 -6.20
CA HIS A 147 10.08 12.21 -6.76
C HIS A 147 10.99 11.59 -5.70
N SER A 148 11.02 12.15 -4.48
CA SER A 148 11.74 11.57 -3.37
C SER A 148 11.25 10.18 -3.01
N LEU A 149 9.93 10.01 -2.88
CA LEU A 149 9.32 8.70 -2.60
C LEU A 149 9.65 7.69 -3.71
N LYS A 150 9.56 8.09 -4.99
CA LYS A 150 9.95 7.26 -6.13
C LYS A 150 11.40 6.80 -6.05
N ARG A 151 12.36 7.70 -5.78
CA ARG A 151 13.79 7.35 -5.64
C ARG A 151 14.00 6.33 -4.52
N ARG A 152 13.36 6.52 -3.37
CA ARG A 152 13.45 5.63 -2.21
C ARG A 152 12.84 4.25 -2.49
N ALA A 153 11.68 4.20 -3.16
CA ALA A 153 11.05 2.97 -3.59
C ALA A 153 11.98 2.15 -4.49
N ILE A 154 12.52 2.76 -5.55
CA ILE A 154 13.46 2.10 -6.48
C ILE A 154 14.68 1.57 -5.72
N LYS A 155 15.25 2.39 -4.83
CA LYS A 155 16.45 2.05 -4.06
C LYS A 155 16.23 0.85 -3.12
N LEU A 156 15.12 0.85 -2.39
CA LEU A 156 14.74 -0.24 -1.49
C LEU A 156 14.42 -1.53 -2.25
N VAL A 157 13.64 -1.46 -3.34
CA VAL A 157 13.33 -2.63 -4.18
C VAL A 157 14.62 -3.25 -4.72
N LYS A 158 15.55 -2.42 -5.23
CA LYS A 158 16.86 -2.89 -5.72
C LYS A 158 17.66 -3.54 -4.59
N ALA A 159 17.70 -2.93 -3.42
CA ALA A 159 18.42 -3.47 -2.27
C ALA A 159 17.85 -4.83 -1.82
N PHE A 160 16.53 -4.97 -1.72
CA PHE A 160 15.89 -6.23 -1.36
C PHE A 160 16.15 -7.32 -2.40
N ASN A 161 16.08 -7.00 -3.70
CA ASN A 161 16.38 -7.97 -4.76
C ASN A 161 17.86 -8.41 -4.81
N ASN A 162 18.77 -7.71 -4.13
CA ASN A 162 20.17 -8.13 -3.99
C ASN A 162 20.40 -9.07 -2.79
N LEU A 163 19.40 -9.30 -1.94
CA LEU A 163 19.50 -10.20 -0.79
C LEU A 163 19.27 -11.66 -1.21
N GLU A 164 19.96 -12.60 -0.54
CA GLU A 164 19.85 -14.03 -0.83
C GLU A 164 18.42 -14.54 -0.61
N GLY A 165 17.84 -15.22 -1.60
CA GLY A 165 16.51 -15.79 -1.46
C GLY A 165 15.38 -14.76 -1.30
N VAL A 166 15.62 -13.48 -1.60
CA VAL A 166 14.61 -12.42 -1.57
C VAL A 166 14.19 -12.04 -2.98
N THR A 167 12.89 -11.82 -3.17
CA THR A 167 12.35 -11.23 -4.39
C THR A 167 11.36 -10.15 -4.02
N CYS A 168 11.54 -8.96 -4.57
CA CYS A 168 10.69 -7.80 -4.33
C CYS A 168 10.14 -7.29 -5.66
N ASN A 169 8.82 -7.32 -5.80
CA ASN A 169 8.15 -6.68 -6.93
C ASN A 169 8.41 -5.17 -6.93
N GLU A 170 8.31 -4.57 -8.11
CA GLU A 170 8.33 -3.12 -8.25
C GLU A 170 7.21 -2.49 -7.42
N THR A 171 7.53 -1.40 -6.72
CA THR A 171 6.55 -0.57 -6.03
C THR A 171 6.03 0.46 -7.01
N GLU A 172 4.96 0.10 -7.72
CA GLU A 172 4.32 0.99 -8.70
C GLU A 172 3.65 2.19 -8.06
N GLY A 173 3.30 2.13 -6.77
CA GLY A 173 2.65 3.18 -6.00
C GLY A 173 2.57 2.91 -4.49
N ALA A 174 1.70 3.65 -3.80
CA ALA A 174 1.52 3.60 -2.35
C ALA A 174 2.80 3.98 -1.55
N LEU A 175 3.00 3.43 -0.35
CA LEU A 175 4.12 3.78 0.55
C LEU A 175 4.90 2.56 1.07
N TYR A 176 4.72 1.40 0.42
CA TYR A 176 5.19 0.12 0.92
C TYR A 176 5.80 -0.74 -0.18
N THR A 177 6.80 -1.52 0.21
CA THR A 177 7.30 -2.66 -0.56
C THR A 177 6.94 -3.95 0.18
N PHE A 178 6.76 -5.04 -0.55
CA PHE A 178 6.37 -6.34 0.02
C PHE A 178 7.27 -7.48 -0.49
N PRO A 179 8.56 -7.48 -0.11
CA PRO A 179 9.49 -8.56 -0.46
C PRO A 179 9.01 -9.93 0.04
N SER A 180 9.13 -10.93 -0.83
CA SER A 180 9.07 -12.35 -0.49
C SER A 180 10.45 -12.83 -0.06
N ILE A 181 10.51 -13.70 0.95
CA ILE A 181 11.75 -14.34 1.42
C ILE A 181 11.58 -15.85 1.37
N SER A 182 12.56 -16.53 0.80
CA SER A 182 12.73 -17.98 0.89
C SER A 182 13.46 -18.33 2.18
N LEU A 183 12.72 -18.68 3.22
CA LEU A 183 13.30 -19.02 4.53
C LEU A 183 13.83 -20.45 4.55
N PRO A 184 15.05 -20.70 5.08
CA PRO A 184 15.57 -22.06 5.24
C PRO A 184 14.68 -22.94 6.14
N ALA A 185 14.66 -24.24 5.88
CA ALA A 185 13.85 -25.20 6.67
C ALA A 185 14.15 -25.13 8.17
N LYS A 186 15.42 -24.97 8.57
CA LYS A 186 15.79 -24.80 9.99
C LYS A 186 15.23 -23.52 10.60
N ALA A 187 15.11 -22.44 9.82
CA ALA A 187 14.50 -21.19 10.30
C ALA A 187 12.99 -21.38 10.52
N VAL A 188 12.33 -22.15 9.64
CA VAL A 188 10.91 -22.50 9.76
C VAL A 188 10.66 -23.37 11.00
N GLU A 189 11.50 -24.39 11.25
CA GLU A 189 11.39 -25.20 12.46
C GLU A 189 11.71 -24.41 13.72
N ALA A 190 12.75 -23.56 13.72
CA ALA A 190 13.05 -22.67 14.85
C ALA A 190 11.89 -21.70 15.16
N ALA A 191 11.21 -21.18 14.14
CA ALA A 191 10.02 -20.37 14.31
C ALA A 191 8.88 -21.15 14.96
N LYS A 192 8.68 -22.41 14.54
CA LYS A 192 7.68 -23.32 15.11
C LYS A 192 7.98 -23.66 16.57
N GLU A 193 9.24 -23.92 16.91
CA GLU A 193 9.68 -24.12 18.31
C GLU A 193 9.42 -22.87 19.17
N ALA A 194 9.58 -21.68 18.60
CA ALA A 194 9.27 -20.41 19.25
C ALA A 194 7.76 -20.08 19.26
N GLY A 195 6.90 -20.92 18.69
CA GLY A 195 5.45 -20.68 18.59
C GLY A 195 5.08 -19.51 17.69
N MET A 196 5.91 -19.19 16.69
CA MET A 196 5.73 -18.04 15.77
C MET A 196 5.56 -18.50 14.33
N ALA A 197 4.86 -17.69 13.52
CA ALA A 197 4.92 -17.82 12.07
C ALA A 197 6.35 -17.53 11.58
N PRO A 198 6.86 -18.20 10.52
CA PRO A 198 8.28 -18.05 10.14
C PRO A 198 8.67 -16.63 9.70
N ASP A 199 7.77 -15.88 9.08
CA ASP A 199 8.00 -14.47 8.76
C ASP A 199 7.99 -13.57 10.00
N ALA A 200 7.09 -13.81 10.96
CA ALA A 200 7.07 -13.12 12.24
C ALA A 200 8.36 -13.37 13.03
N PHE A 201 8.85 -14.62 13.04
CA PHE A 201 10.14 -14.96 13.63
C PHE A 201 11.30 -14.20 12.97
N TYR A 202 11.36 -14.15 11.64
CA TYR A 202 12.35 -13.36 10.90
C TYR A 202 12.27 -11.87 11.25
N CYS A 203 11.06 -11.29 11.29
CA CYS A 203 10.85 -9.88 11.61
C CYS A 203 11.25 -9.54 13.05
N MET A 204 10.96 -10.42 14.02
CA MET A 204 11.37 -10.23 15.41
C MET A 204 12.89 -10.29 15.57
N GLN A 205 13.56 -11.24 14.90
CA GLN A 205 15.02 -11.33 14.91
C GLN A 205 15.65 -10.08 14.27
N MET A 206 15.05 -9.53 13.21
CA MET A 206 15.49 -8.28 12.59
C MET A 206 15.38 -7.12 13.58
N LEU A 207 14.25 -7.02 14.28
CA LEU A 207 14.02 -6.00 15.29
C LEU A 207 15.05 -6.08 16.41
N ASP A 208 15.25 -7.26 16.98
CA ASP A 208 16.16 -7.47 18.11
C ASP A 208 17.62 -7.14 17.76
N GLU A 209 18.06 -7.43 16.53
CA GLU A 209 19.44 -7.21 16.11
C GLU A 209 19.70 -5.80 15.57
N THR A 210 18.72 -5.17 14.93
CA THR A 210 18.95 -3.92 14.17
C THR A 210 18.16 -2.72 14.67
N GLY A 211 17.11 -2.95 15.47
CA GLY A 211 16.10 -1.95 15.81
C GLY A 211 15.12 -1.62 14.69
N ILE A 212 15.23 -2.27 13.51
CA ILE A 212 14.35 -2.03 12.38
C ILE A 212 13.03 -2.79 12.58
N VAL A 213 11.92 -2.05 12.58
CA VAL A 213 10.57 -2.61 12.66
C VAL A 213 9.98 -2.77 11.27
N VAL A 214 9.69 -4.01 10.89
CA VAL A 214 8.91 -4.38 9.71
C VAL A 214 7.67 -5.18 10.14
N VAL A 215 6.67 -5.27 9.27
CA VAL A 215 5.43 -6.02 9.58
C VAL A 215 5.47 -7.37 8.85
N PRO A 216 5.30 -8.51 9.54
CA PRO A 216 5.34 -9.82 8.88
C PRO A 216 4.14 -10.03 7.94
N GLY A 217 4.37 -10.81 6.88
CA GLY A 217 3.38 -11.14 5.85
C GLY A 217 2.15 -11.87 6.38
N SER A 218 2.32 -12.65 7.45
CA SER A 218 1.26 -13.36 8.18
C SER A 218 0.16 -12.44 8.70
N GLY A 219 0.45 -11.15 8.93
CA GLY A 219 -0.57 -10.15 9.30
C GLY A 219 -1.47 -9.69 8.14
N PHE A 220 -1.09 -9.95 6.89
CA PHE A 220 -1.81 -9.50 5.68
C PHE A 220 -2.57 -10.62 4.96
N GLY A 221 -2.29 -11.87 5.32
CA GLY A 221 -2.65 -13.01 4.48
C GLY A 221 -1.70 -13.15 3.29
N GLN A 222 -1.29 -14.38 3.00
CA GLN A 222 -0.38 -14.69 1.90
C GLN A 222 -0.62 -16.12 1.42
N LYS A 223 -0.08 -16.47 0.25
CA LYS A 223 -0.16 -17.84 -0.27
C LYS A 223 0.50 -18.81 0.72
N ALA A 224 -0.11 -19.97 0.94
CA ALA A 224 0.48 -20.99 1.81
C ALA A 224 1.86 -21.41 1.28
N GLY A 225 2.85 -21.49 2.18
CA GLY A 225 4.23 -21.78 1.81
C GLY A 225 4.95 -20.61 1.13
N THR A 226 4.51 -19.37 1.38
CA THR A 226 5.30 -18.16 1.06
C THR A 226 5.39 -17.28 2.30
N TRP A 227 6.43 -16.44 2.35
CA TRP A 227 6.76 -15.63 3.51
C TRP A 227 7.18 -14.25 3.03
N HIS A 228 6.64 -13.22 3.64
CA HIS A 228 6.89 -11.84 3.24
C HIS A 228 7.09 -10.96 4.47
N PHE A 229 7.55 -9.74 4.24
CA PHE A 229 7.42 -8.66 5.19
C PHE A 229 7.12 -7.37 4.45
N ARG A 230 6.38 -6.46 5.09
CA ARG A 230 6.13 -5.13 4.57
C ARG A 230 7.17 -4.16 5.13
N SER A 231 7.91 -3.53 4.23
CA SER A 231 8.77 -2.38 4.54
C SER A 231 8.13 -1.10 4.04
N THR A 232 8.36 0.01 4.74
CA THR A 232 7.96 1.33 4.27
C THR A 232 9.06 2.00 3.44
N ILE A 233 8.67 2.85 2.49
CA ILE A 233 9.59 3.71 1.74
C ILE A 233 9.78 5.10 2.38
N LEU A 234 9.22 5.29 3.57
CA LEU A 234 9.17 6.57 4.28
C LEU A 234 10.45 7.03 4.98
N PRO A 235 11.47 6.20 5.32
CA PRO A 235 12.71 6.71 5.87
C PRO A 235 13.27 7.85 5.00
N PRO A 236 13.81 8.92 5.59
CA PRO A 236 14.43 10.02 4.83
C PRO A 236 15.52 9.49 3.89
N GLU A 237 15.76 10.16 2.75
CA GLU A 237 16.70 9.67 1.73
C GLU A 237 18.11 9.43 2.28
N GLU A 238 18.55 10.28 3.19
CA GLU A 238 19.82 10.21 3.90
C GLU A 238 19.94 9.01 4.85
N ALA A 239 18.81 8.48 5.33
CA ALA A 239 18.76 7.33 6.24
C ALA A 239 18.54 6.00 5.52
N VAL A 240 18.08 6.02 4.26
CA VAL A 240 17.75 4.80 3.51
C VAL A 240 18.97 3.89 3.32
N ASP A 241 20.16 4.45 3.11
CA ASP A 241 21.39 3.65 2.98
C ASP A 241 21.72 2.88 4.25
N GLU A 242 21.58 3.51 5.41
CA GLU A 242 21.83 2.86 6.69
C GLU A 242 20.83 1.72 6.95
N VAL A 243 19.55 1.95 6.64
CA VAL A 243 18.50 0.92 6.76
C VAL A 243 18.81 -0.27 5.84
N ILE A 244 19.23 -0.02 4.60
CA ILE A 244 19.61 -1.06 3.65
C ILE A 244 20.81 -1.86 4.16
N GLU A 245 21.86 -1.18 4.62
CA GLU A 245 23.08 -1.83 5.11
C GLU A 245 22.81 -2.71 6.34
N LYS A 246 22.07 -2.19 7.33
CA LYS A 246 21.67 -2.95 8.52
C LYS A 246 20.82 -4.16 8.15
N THR A 247 19.86 -3.99 7.24
CA THR A 247 19.01 -5.09 6.78
C THR A 247 19.84 -6.17 6.07
N ALA A 248 20.78 -5.78 5.22
CA ALA A 248 21.63 -6.72 4.49
C ALA A 248 22.55 -7.53 5.43
N LYS A 249 23.17 -6.86 6.41
CA LYS A 249 24.02 -7.53 7.42
C LYS A 249 23.23 -8.53 8.26
N PHE A 250 22.06 -8.11 8.78
CA PHE A 250 21.17 -8.99 9.51
C PHE A 250 20.76 -10.20 8.65
N HIS A 251 20.30 -9.94 7.42
CA HIS A 251 19.79 -10.96 6.52
C HIS A 251 20.86 -12.03 6.22
N ALA A 252 22.09 -11.60 5.87
CA ALA A 252 23.19 -12.51 5.60
C ALA A 252 23.51 -13.41 6.82
N LYS A 253 23.59 -12.81 8.01
CA LYS A 253 23.83 -13.56 9.26
C LYS A 253 22.68 -14.50 9.60
N PHE A 254 21.43 -14.09 9.37
CA PHE A 254 20.26 -14.93 9.57
C PHE A 254 20.31 -16.15 8.63
N MET A 255 20.60 -15.93 7.35
CA MET A 255 20.73 -17.02 6.38
C MET A 255 21.86 -17.97 6.75
N ASP A 256 23.04 -17.47 7.12
CA ASP A 256 24.17 -18.29 7.55
C ASP A 256 23.88 -19.12 8.81
N LYS A 257 23.12 -18.55 9.76
CA LYS A 257 22.72 -19.26 10.98
C LYS A 257 21.80 -20.44 10.70
N TYR A 258 20.89 -20.32 9.73
CA TYR A 258 19.84 -21.31 9.49
C TYR A 258 20.03 -22.12 8.19
N ARG A 259 21.07 -21.85 7.39
CA ARG A 259 21.35 -22.67 6.21
C ARG A 259 21.66 -24.11 6.61
N GLU A 260 21.32 -25.03 5.72
CA GLU A 260 21.75 -26.41 5.87
C GLU A 260 23.26 -26.48 5.65
N ASN A 261 23.98 -27.06 6.62
CA ASN A 261 25.34 -27.50 6.36
C ASN A 261 25.17 -28.68 5.41
N ILE A 262 25.38 -28.46 4.11
CA ILE A 262 25.64 -29.57 3.20
C ILE A 262 26.91 -30.21 3.75
N ALA A 263 26.75 -31.33 4.47
CA ALA A 263 27.87 -32.18 4.77
C ALA A 263 28.55 -32.44 3.44
N ARG A 264 29.81 -31.99 3.28
CA ARG A 264 30.65 -32.43 2.18
C ARG A 264 30.68 -33.95 2.28
N THR A 265 29.86 -34.63 1.49
CA THR A 265 30.03 -36.05 1.18
C THR A 265 31.44 -36.16 0.61
N ALA A 266 32.33 -36.68 1.46
CA ALA A 266 33.69 -37.04 1.13
C ALA A 266 33.71 -38.19 0.12
#